data_AF-A0A7Z8ZBS2-F1
#
_entry.id   AF-A0A7Z8ZBS2-F1
#
_cell.length_a   1.000
_cell.length_b   1.000
_cell.length_c   1.000
_cell.angle_alpha   90.00
_cell.angle_beta   90.00
_cell.angle_gamma   90.00
#
_symmetry.space_group_name_H-M   'P 1'
#
loop_
_entity.id
_entity.type
_entity.pdbx_description
1 polymer ?
#
loop_
_entity_poly.entity_id
_entity_poly.type
_entity_poly.pdbx_seq_one_letter_code
_entity_poly.pdbx_strand_id
1 'polypeptide(L)' 'MVTAAAAQGLVDIHDRRPLVMVPEAAREWMRQDIGGKEAEEIIAAGAVPADHFTGHPVSRAVGNVKNLGQELIEAIKNL' A
#
# COMPACT_ATOMS: atom_id res chain seq x y z
N MET A 1 5.80 -9.07 1.37
CA MET A 1 4.63 -8.17 1.32
C MET A 1 3.58 -8.81 0.43
N VAL A 2 2.33 -8.92 0.90
CA VAL A 2 1.21 -9.40 0.08
C VAL A 2 0.76 -8.27 -0.85
N THR A 3 0.42 -8.58 -2.10
CA THR A 3 -0.01 -7.59 -3.10
C THR A 3 -1.44 -7.83 -3.55
N ALA A 4 -2.15 -6.74 -3.86
CA ALA A 4 -3.43 -6.75 -4.56
C ALA A 4 -3.25 -6.09 -5.94
N ALA A 5 -4.20 -6.31 -6.85
CA ALA A 5 -4.26 -5.56 -8.10
C ALA A 5 -4.41 -4.05 -7.79
N ALA A 6 -3.72 -3.22 -8.57
CA ALA A 6 -4.03 -1.81 -8.59
C ALA A 6 -5.41 -1.59 -9.23
N ALA A 7 -6.08 -0.51 -8.85
CA ALA A 7 -7.34 -0.09 -9.46
C ALA A 7 -7.38 1.44 -9.52
N GLN A 8 -8.24 1.97 -10.41
CA GLN A 8 -8.41 3.42 -10.61
C GLN A 8 -7.06 4.12 -10.89
N GLY A 9 -6.82 5.30 -10.33
CA GLY A 9 -5.62 6.11 -10.59
C GLY A 9 -4.29 5.49 -10.14
N LEU A 10 -4.31 4.35 -9.44
CA LEU A 10 -3.08 3.60 -9.13
C LEU A 10 -2.55 2.81 -10.33
N VAL A 11 -3.42 2.41 -11.28
CA VAL A 11 -3.02 1.64 -12.47
C VAL A 11 -2.09 2.46 -13.36
N ASP A 12 -2.27 3.78 -13.40
CA ASP A 12 -1.41 4.70 -14.14
C ASP A 12 0.02 4.78 -13.56
N ILE A 13 0.22 4.32 -12.33
CA ILE A 13 1.52 4.25 -11.65
C ILE A 13 2.14 2.85 -11.76
N HIS A 14 1.38 1.79 -11.47
CA HIS A 14 1.82 0.39 -11.52
C HIS A 14 0.62 -0.57 -11.53
N ASP A 15 0.78 -1.78 -12.07
CA ASP A 15 -0.26 -2.82 -12.12
C ASP A 15 -0.63 -3.48 -10.76
N ARG A 16 0.19 -3.28 -9.72
CA ARG A 16 0.03 -3.89 -8.39
C ARG A 16 0.24 -2.87 -7.29
N ARG A 17 -0.41 -3.12 -6.15
CA ARG A 17 -0.25 -2.34 -4.92
C ARG A 17 -0.04 -3.26 -3.70
N PRO A 18 0.55 -2.75 -2.60
CA PRO A 18 0.51 -3.44 -1.32
C PRO A 18 -0.94 -3.74 -0.91
N LEU A 19 -1.18 -4.90 -0.31
CA LEU A 19 -2.41 -5.12 0.44
C LEU A 19 -2.34 -4.29 1.72
N VAL A 20 -3.18 -3.25 1.80
CA VAL A 20 -3.34 -2.40 2.98
C VAL A 20 -4.64 -2.77 3.66
N MET A 21 -4.63 -2.90 4.98
CA MET A 21 -5.80 -3.26 5.79
C MET A 21 -6.17 -2.14 6.74
N VAL A 22 -7.46 -2.01 7.06
CA VAL A 22 -7.91 -1.18 8.19
C VAL A 22 -7.32 -1.72 9.50
N PRO A 23 -7.11 -0.88 10.53
CA PRO A 23 -6.44 -1.29 11.76
C PRO A 23 -7.06 -2.52 12.44
N GLU A 24 -8.38 -2.66 12.40
CA GLU A 24 -9.14 -3.77 12.99
C GLU A 24 -8.77 -5.10 12.32
N ALA A 25 -8.83 -5.14 11.00
CA ALA A 25 -8.48 -6.33 10.22
C ALA A 25 -6.99 -6.68 10.34
N ALA A 26 -6.11 -5.67 10.42
CA ALA A 26 -4.69 -5.90 10.64
C ALA A 26 -4.43 -6.60 12.00
N ARG A 27 -5.20 -6.26 13.05
CA ARG A 27 -5.11 -6.94 14.35
C ARG A 27 -5.58 -8.39 14.27
N GLU A 28 -6.71 -8.66 13.62
CA GLU A 28 -7.19 -10.03 13.44
C GLU A 28 -6.21 -10.87 12.60
N TRP A 29 -5.63 -10.29 11.55
CA TRP A 29 -4.64 -10.95 10.70
C TRP A 29 -3.40 -11.45 11.48
N MET A 30 -2.99 -10.76 12.54
CA MET A 30 -1.79 -11.11 13.32
C MET A 30 -2.00 -12.23 14.33
N ARG A 31 -3.25 -12.64 14.57
CA ARG A 31 -3.57 -13.72 15.49
C ARG A 31 -2.92 -15.03 15.04
N GLN A 32 -2.38 -15.78 16.00
CA GLN A 32 -1.66 -17.03 15.72
C GLN A 32 -2.60 -18.24 15.61
N ASP A 33 -3.85 -18.10 16.05
CA ASP A 33 -4.87 -19.15 16.12
C ASP A 33 -5.82 -19.15 14.93
N ILE A 34 -5.56 -18.34 13.89
CA ILE A 34 -6.39 -18.29 12.68
C ILE A 34 -5.89 -19.25 11.59
N GLY A 35 -6.83 -19.87 10.89
CA GLY A 35 -6.55 -20.67 9.70
C GLY A 35 -6.44 -19.83 8.43
N GLY A 36 -5.92 -20.43 7.35
CA GLY A 36 -5.78 -19.72 6.05
C GLY A 36 -7.11 -19.18 5.50
N LYS A 37 -8.21 -19.91 5.67
CA LYS A 37 -9.55 -19.47 5.24
C LYS A 37 -10.03 -18.23 6.00
N GLU A 38 -9.86 -18.23 7.32
CA GLU A 38 -10.22 -17.07 8.15
C GLU A 38 -9.35 -15.86 7.78
N ALA A 39 -8.07 -16.09 7.47
CA ALA A 39 -7.17 -15.05 6.98
C ALA A 39 -7.66 -14.44 5.64
N GLU A 40 -8.15 -15.25 4.70
CA GLU A 40 -8.77 -14.77 3.45
C GLU A 40 -10.02 -13.92 3.71
N GLU A 41 -10.88 -14.33 4.64
CA GLU A 41 -12.07 -13.57 5.05
C GLU A 41 -11.71 -12.22 5.69
N ILE A 42 -10.67 -12.19 6.53
CA ILE A 42 -10.12 -10.96 7.14
C ILE A 42 -9.60 -10.01 6.05
N ILE A 43 -8.86 -10.52 5.06
CA ILE A 43 -8.38 -9.72 3.93
C ILE A 43 -9.56 -9.13 3.16
N ALA A 44 -10.54 -9.96 2.79
CA ALA A 44 -11.67 -9.55 1.97
C ALA A 44 -12.52 -8.47 2.67
N ALA A 45 -12.73 -8.58 3.98
CA ALA A 45 -13.49 -7.62 4.76
C ALA A 45 -12.68 -6.34 5.11
N GLY A 46 -11.36 -6.45 5.22
CA GLY A 46 -10.50 -5.42 5.78
C GLY A 46 -9.64 -4.63 4.80
N ALA A 47 -9.57 -5.04 3.54
CA ALA A 47 -8.73 -4.39 2.54
C ALA A 47 -9.19 -2.95 2.26
N VAL A 48 -8.25 -2.00 2.32
CA VAL A 48 -8.51 -0.59 2.01
C VAL A 48 -8.70 -0.42 0.49
N PRO A 49 -9.81 0.16 0.01
CA PRO A 49 -10.06 0.42 -1.41
C PRO A 49 -9.00 1.29 -2.10
N ALA A 50 -8.87 1.21 -3.42
CA ALA A 50 -7.85 1.94 -4.17
C ALA A 50 -8.07 3.47 -4.20
N ASP A 51 -9.31 3.92 -4.15
CA ASP A 51 -9.71 5.34 -4.14
C ASP A 51 -9.44 6.04 -2.79
N HIS A 52 -9.09 5.30 -1.75
CA HIS A 52 -8.60 5.87 -0.49
C HIS A 52 -7.13 6.33 -0.57
N PHE A 53 -6.44 6.07 -1.68
CA PHE A 53 -5.04 6.44 -1.86
C PHE A 53 -4.89 7.64 -2.78
N THR A 54 -3.94 8.50 -2.43
CA THR A 54 -3.44 9.57 -3.29
C THR A 54 -1.98 9.33 -3.59
N GLY A 55 -1.53 9.70 -4.79
CA GLY A 55 -0.12 9.67 -5.17
C GLY A 55 0.30 11.01 -5.77
N HIS A 56 1.59 11.33 -5.64
CA HIS A 56 2.21 12.47 -6.32
C HIS A 56 3.64 12.10 -6.76
N PRO A 57 4.15 12.72 -7.84
CA PRO A 57 5.53 12.54 -8.25
C PRO A 57 6.51 13.02 -7.17
N VAL A 58 7.60 12.27 -6.98
CA VAL A 58 8.69 12.60 -6.05
C VAL A 58 10.04 12.65 -6.79
N SER A 59 11.07 13.18 -6.13
CA SER A 59 12.42 13.24 -6.70
C SER A 59 12.98 11.85 -7.03
N ARG A 60 13.68 11.73 -8.17
CA ARG A 60 14.41 10.51 -8.54
C ARG A 60 15.48 10.10 -7.52
N ALA A 61 15.88 11.00 -6.62
CA ALA A 61 16.80 10.71 -5.53
C ALA A 61 16.32 9.54 -4.65
N VAL A 62 15.01 9.29 -4.57
CA VAL A 62 14.43 8.14 -3.82
C VAL A 62 14.91 6.78 -4.34
N GLY A 63 15.36 6.71 -5.60
CA GLY A 63 15.88 5.47 -6.20
C GLY A 63 17.24 5.02 -5.66
N ASN A 64 17.96 5.88 -4.93
CA ASN A 64 19.22 5.52 -4.27
C ASN A 64 19.00 5.37 -2.76
N VAL A 65 19.10 4.13 -2.28
CA VAL A 65 18.85 3.73 -0.87
C VAL A 65 19.76 4.40 0.16
N LYS A 66 20.83 5.07 -0.26
CA LYS A 66 21.70 5.85 0.64
C LYS A 66 21.06 7.18 1.07
N ASN A 67 20.06 7.66 0.35
CA ASN A 67 19.34 8.88 0.68
C ASN A 67 18.21 8.54 1.67
N LEU A 68 18.13 9.26 2.80
CA LEU A 68 17.15 9.02 3.87
C LEU A 68 16.40 10.29 4.31
N GLY A 69 16.54 11.38 3.57
CA GLY A 69 15.95 12.66 3.92
C GLY A 69 14.43 12.69 3.75
N GLN A 70 13.75 13.57 4.50
CA GLN A 70 12.29 13.70 4.44
C GLN A 70 11.80 14.20 3.06
N GLU A 71 12.66 14.93 2.34
CA GLU A 71 12.37 15.48 1.02
C GLU A 71 12.06 14.40 -0.03
N LEU A 72 12.42 13.13 0.26
CA LEU A 72 12.18 12.00 -0.63
C LEU A 72 10.70 11.64 -0.80
N ILE A 73 9.83 12.07 0.11
CA ILE A 73 8.37 11.89 0.00
C ILE A 73 7.64 13.20 -0.36
N GLU A 74 8.36 14.31 -0.44
CA GLU A 74 7.78 15.60 -0.81
C GLU A 74 7.45 15.65 -2.30
N ALA A 75 6.31 16.28 -2.63
CA ALA A 75 5.90 16.48 -4.02
C ALA A 75 6.88 17.41 -4.75
N ILE A 76 7.35 17.00 -5.93
CA ILE A 76 8.12 17.89 -6.78
C ILE A 76 7.20 18.91 -7.44
N LYS A 77 7.61 20.18 -7.46
CA LYS A 77 6.77 21.29 -7.93
C LYS A 77 6.53 21.30 -9.45
N ASN A 78 7.33 20.58 -10.24
CA ASN A 78 7.21 20.47 -11.69
C ASN A 78 7.72 19.10 -12.15
N LEU A 79 7.03 18.48 -13.11
CA LEU A 79 7.56 17.38 -13.94
C LEU A 79 8.33 17.94 -15.13
#